data_AF-A0A935EJ52-F1
#
_entry.id   AF-A0A935EJ52-F1
#
_cell.length_a   1.000
_cell.length_b   1.000
_cell.length_c   1.000
_cell.angle_alpha   90.00
_cell.angle_beta   90.00
_cell.angle_gamma   90.00
#
_symmetry.space_group_name_H-M   'P 1'
#
loop_
_entity.id
_entity.type
_entity.pdbx_description
1 polymer ?
#
loop_
_entity_poly.entity_id
_entity_poly.type
_entity_poly.pdbx_seq_one_letter_code
_entity_poly.pdbx_strand_id
1 'polypeptide(L)' 'MIDVFEKQKHEIDIEMLSVLLKTPIVAVNVKKGRGIEELAARVKDVVDLRHRTCHTFRGYEGGKKRPARKDLCTL' A
#
# COMPACT_ATOMS: atom_id res chain seq x y z
N MET A 1 7.95 9.62 -11.17
CA MET A 1 7.03 9.50 -12.32
C MET A 1 7.74 8.67 -13.39
N ILE A 2 7.19 7.51 -13.77
CA ILE A 2 7.91 6.55 -14.66
C ILE A 2 8.12 7.10 -16.07
N ASP A 3 7.27 8.03 -16.51
CA ASP A 3 7.36 8.76 -17.77
C ASP A 3 8.66 9.56 -17.93
N VAL A 4 9.28 10.00 -16.84
CA VAL A 4 10.60 10.67 -16.89
C VAL A 4 11.72 9.64 -17.12
N PHE A 5 11.59 8.46 -16.51
CA PHE A 5 12.55 7.36 -16.68
C PHE A 5 12.47 6.74 -18.09
N GLU A 6 11.26 6.60 -18.65
CA GLU A 6 11.06 6.18 -20.05
C GLU A 6 11.76 7.13 -21.03
N LYS A 7 11.69 8.44 -20.81
CA LYS A 7 12.36 9.46 -21.66
C LYS A 7 13.88 9.41 -21.56
N GLN A 8 14.41 9.00 -20.41
CA GLN A 8 15.84 8.86 -20.17
C GLN A 8 16.37 7.47 -20.56
N LYS A 9 15.51 6.60 -21.13
CA LYS A 9 15.82 5.19 -21.46
C LYS A 9 16.37 4.40 -20.26
N HIS A 10 15.94 4.79 -19.05
CA HIS A 10 16.25 4.04 -17.85
C HIS A 10 15.21 2.93 -17.68
N GLU A 11 15.67 1.69 -17.70
CA GLU A 11 14.86 0.54 -17.34
C GLU A 11 14.89 0.34 -15.82
N ILE A 12 13.69 0.14 -15.25
CA ILE A 12 13.52 -0.13 -13.83
C ILE A 12 12.99 -1.55 -13.71
N ASP A 13 13.77 -2.42 -13.08
CA ASP A 13 13.31 -3.74 -12.68
C ASP A 13 12.44 -3.60 -11.42
N ILE A 14 11.13 -3.67 -11.63
CA ILE A 14 10.12 -3.52 -10.59
C ILE A 14 10.12 -4.74 -9.66
N GLU A 15 10.42 -5.94 -10.18
CA GLU A 15 10.40 -7.18 -9.39
C GLU A 15 11.57 -7.18 -8.40
N MET A 16 12.78 -6.89 -8.89
CA MET A 16 13.95 -6.79 -8.02
C MET A 16 13.78 -5.71 -6.95
N LEU A 17 13.24 -4.54 -7.31
CA LEU A 17 12.97 -3.48 -6.35
C LEU A 17 11.92 -3.89 -5.30
N SER A 18 10.87 -4.60 -5.70
CA SER A 18 9.84 -5.05 -4.78
C SER A 18 10.39 -6.04 -3.74
N VAL A 19 11.31 -6.92 -4.17
CA VAL A 19 12.02 -7.84 -3.26
C VAL A 19 12.95 -7.07 -2.31
N LEU A 20 13.76 -6.14 -2.82
CA LEU A 20 14.71 -5.37 -2.01
C LEU A 20 14.02 -4.51 -0.96
N LEU A 21 12.92 -3.85 -1.33
CA LEU A 21 12.16 -2.98 -0.43
C LEU A 21 11.14 -3.74 0.42
N LYS A 22 10.98 -5.05 0.20
CA LYS A 22 9.98 -5.92 0.86
C LYS A 22 8.56 -5.33 0.85
N THR A 23 8.27 -4.54 -0.17
CA THR A 23 7.06 -3.73 -0.28
C THR A 23 6.52 -3.91 -1.70
N PRO A 24 5.19 -4.08 -1.88
CA PRO A 24 4.61 -4.13 -3.22
C PRO A 24 4.79 -2.78 -3.92
N ILE A 25 5.36 -2.82 -5.13
CA ILE A 25 5.60 -1.64 -5.97
C ILE A 25 4.70 -1.74 -7.19
N VAL A 26 4.06 -0.64 -7.56
CA VAL A 26 3.25 -0.53 -8.79
C VAL A 26 3.77 0.64 -9.61
N ALA A 27 4.06 0.38 -10.88
CA ALA A 27 4.46 1.43 -11.82
C ALA A 27 3.24 2.20 -12.31
N VAL A 28 3.17 3.49 -11.99
CA VAL A 28 2.02 4.35 -12.36
C VAL A 28 2.45 5.39 -13.39
N ASN A 29 1.67 5.50 -14.46
CA ASN A 29 1.75 6.59 -15.44
C ASN A 29 0.39 7.29 -15.55
N VAL A 30 0.26 8.42 -14.85
CA VAL A 30 -0.98 9.21 -14.75
C VAL A 30 -1.44 9.72 -16.13
N LYS A 31 -0.51 10.11 -16.99
CA LYS A 31 -0.83 10.67 -18.32
C LYS A 31 -1.40 9.62 -19.28
N LYS A 32 -1.00 8.37 -19.13
CA LYS A 32 -1.45 7.24 -19.96
C LYS A 32 -2.50 6.36 -19.27
N GLY A 33 -2.87 6.66 -18.02
CA GLY A 33 -3.77 5.83 -17.21
C GLY A 33 -3.21 4.46 -16.80
N ARG A 34 -1.92 4.19 -17.03
CA ARG A 34 -1.31 2.88 -16.76
C ARG A 34 -1.05 2.69 -15.26
N GLY A 35 -1.41 1.53 -14.72
CA GLY A 35 -1.10 1.11 -13.35
C GLY A 35 -2.05 1.64 -12.26
N ILE A 36 -3.09 2.39 -12.62
CA ILE A 36 -4.06 2.94 -11.66
C ILE A 36 -4.96 1.82 -11.11
N GLU A 37 -5.48 0.95 -11.97
CA GLU A 37 -6.32 -0.18 -11.56
C GLU A 37 -5.56 -1.21 -10.74
N GLU A 38 -4.33 -1.53 -11.14
CA GLU A 38 -3.44 -2.43 -10.39
C GLU A 38 -3.13 -1.84 -9.00
N LEU A 39 -2.84 -0.54 -8.93
CA LEU A 39 -2.63 0.15 -7.66
C LEU A 39 -3.86 0.05 -6.76
N ALA A 40 -5.06 0.32 -7.30
CA ALA A 40 -6.29 0.24 -6.54
C ALA A 40 -6.56 -1.17 -5.99
N ALA A 41 -6.31 -2.20 -6.80
CA ALA A 41 -6.43 -3.60 -6.37
C ALA A 41 -5.45 -3.93 -5.23
N ARG A 42 -4.16 -3.59 -5.38
CA ARG A 42 -3.16 -3.89 -4.35
C ARG A 42 -3.38 -3.11 -3.05
N VAL A 43 -3.85 -1.87 -3.13
CA VAL A 43 -4.24 -1.09 -1.94
C VAL A 43 -5.39 -1.76 -1.21
N LYS A 44 -6.41 -2.22 -1.95
CA LYS A 44 -7.54 -2.95 -1.38
C LYS A 44 -7.06 -4.21 -0.67
N ASP A 45 -6.21 -5.01 -1.30
CA ASP A 45 -5.67 -6.25 -0.71
C ASP A 45 -4.91 -5.98 0.60
N VAL A 46 -4.08 -4.92 0.64
CA VAL A 46 -3.33 -4.55 1.86
C VAL A 46 -4.26 -4.04 2.96
N VAL A 47 -5.29 -3.26 2.62
CA VAL A 47 -6.29 -2.76 3.57
C VAL A 47 -7.12 -3.91 4.14
N ASP A 48 -7.57 -4.83 3.29
CA ASP A 48 -8.34 -6.01 3.70
C ASP A 48 -7.49 -6.94 4.58
N LEU A 49 -6.19 -7.11 4.29
CA LEU A 49 -5.26 -7.86 5.13
C LEU A 49 -5.10 -7.22 6.52
N ARG A 50 -5.07 -5.88 6.60
CA ARG A 50 -5.03 -5.13 7.85
C ARG A 50 -6.35 -5.17 8.62
N HIS A 51 -7.48 -5.38 7.94
CA HIS A 51 -8.78 -5.56 8.59
C HIS A 51 -8.96 -6.98 9.17
N ARG A 52 -8.38 -8.02 8.55
CA ARG A 52 -8.39 -9.39 9.09
C ARG A 52 -7.42 -9.59 10.25
N THR A 53 -6.27 -8.91 10.20
CA THR A 53 -5.37 -8.87 11.35
C THR A 53 -5.92 -7.85 12.33
N CYS A 54 -6.65 -8.34 13.34
CA CYS A 54 -7.04 -7.58 14.53
C CYS A 54 -5.76 -7.10 15.26
N HIS A 55 -5.11 -6.08 14.71
CA HIS A 55 -4.03 -5.37 15.36
C HIS A 55 -4.70 -4.54 16.44
N THR A 56 -4.30 -4.80 17.68
CA THR A 56 -4.48 -3.87 18.78
C THR A 56 -3.74 -2.59 18.43
N PHE A 57 -4.37 -1.71 17.65
CA PHE A 57 -3.84 -0.40 17.31
C PHE A 57 -3.86 0.43 18.59
N ARG A 58 -2.76 0.38 19.32
CA ARG A 58 -2.54 1.18 20.52
C ARG A 58 -2.18 2.60 20.06
N GLY A 59 -3.16 3.30 19.53
CA GLY A 59 -3.04 4.72 19.22
C GLY A 59 -2.79 5.52 20.50
N TYR A 60 -1.75 6.34 20.51
CA TYR A 60 -1.59 7.43 21.46
C TYR A 60 -1.98 8.71 20.76
N GLU A 61 -3.20 9.17 20.99
CA GLU A 61 -3.58 10.57 20.77
C GLU A 61 -3.86 11.20 22.12
N GLY A 62 -3.15 12.30 22.43
CA GLY A 62 -3.54 13.23 23.49
C GLY A 62 -3.63 12.68 24.92
N GLY A 63 -2.72 11.77 25.32
CA GLY A 63 -2.49 11.46 26.74
C GLY A 63 -3.60 10.71 27.48
N LYS A 64 -4.62 10.18 26.81
CA LYS A 64 -5.65 9.31 27.44
C LYS A 64 -5.67 7.93 26.78
N LYS A 65 -5.33 6.87 27.55
CA LYS A 65 -5.53 5.47 27.15
C LYS A 65 -7.02 5.22 26.89
N ARG A 66 -7.39 4.88 25.65
CA ARG A 66 -8.71 4.29 25.36
C ARG A 66 -8.62 2.77 25.50
N PRO A 67 -9.64 2.09 26.06
CA PRO A 67 -9.68 0.63 26.04
C PRO A 67 -9.89 0.15 24.60
N ALA A 68 -9.20 -0.93 24.22
CA ALA A 68 -9.36 -1.58 22.93
C ALA A 68 -10.81 -2.07 22.80
N ARG A 69 -11.60 -1.44 21.92
CA ARG A 69 -12.88 -2.00 21.48
C ARG A 69 -12.57 -3.17 20.56
N LYS A 70 -12.97 -4.38 20.97
CA LYS A 70 -12.86 -5.63 20.20
C LYS A 70 -14.04 -5.83 19.25
N ASP A 71 -14.93 -4.85 19.17
CA ASP A 71 -16.25 -5.04 18.59
C ASP A 71 -16.28 -4.37 17.22
N LEU A 72 -15.58 -4.93 16.24
CA LEU A 72 -15.92 -4.80 14.81
C LEU A 72 -15.03 -5.73 13.95
N CYS A 73 -14.94 -7.00 14.36
CA CYS A 73 -14.53 -8.08 13.48
C CYS A 73 -15.66 -9.11 13.48
N THR A 74 -16.72 -8.87 12.70
CA THR A 74 -17.72 -9.90 12.43
C THR A 74 -18.17 -9.78 10.97
N LEU A 75 -17.73 -10.79 10.21
CA LEU A 75 -18.13 -11.25 8.87
C LEU A 75 -18.17 -10.23 7.73
#